data_AF-A0A372JLH8-F1
#
_entry.id   AF-A0A372JLH8-F1
#
_cell.length_a   1.000
_cell.length_b   1.000
_cell.length_c   1.000
_cell.angle_alpha   90.00
_cell.angle_beta   90.00
_cell.angle_gamma   90.00
#
_symmetry.space_group_name_H-M   'P 1'
#
loop_
_entity.id
_entity.type
_entity.pdbx_description
1 polymer ?
#
loop_
_entity_poly.entity_id
_entity_poly.type
_entity_poly.pdbx_seq_one_letter_code
_entity_poly.pdbx_strand_id
1 'polypeptide(L)'
;GAARGGAHGGAHGGAHDDPEADPAVGLAPRDVIEIALDHTPGSGEDVRRGLRRALDLLRRTGPEAFREAAHELGNGSRISAADTVPFCLWVVATHLGDYERAVRVCAAAGGDTDTTAAIVGGILGVRDAPPAAWLEAREPLPDWLGA
;
A
#
# COMPACT_ATOMS: atom_id res chain seq x y z
N GLY A 1 28.75 49.53 -12.88
CA GLY A 1 28.80 48.97 -14.23
C GLY A 1 27.99 47.70 -14.25
N ALA A 2 26.99 47.65 -15.12
CA ALA A 2 26.02 46.57 -15.25
C ALA A 2 26.42 45.55 -16.33
N ALA A 3 25.97 44.30 -16.16
CA ALA A 3 25.54 43.31 -17.18
C ALA A 3 25.23 42.01 -16.38
N ARG A 4 24.03 41.45 -16.20
CA ARG A 4 22.84 41.11 -17.03
C ARG A 4 23.12 40.17 -18.22
N GLY A 5 22.37 39.06 -18.23
CA GLY A 5 22.14 38.07 -19.30
C GLY A 5 22.49 36.65 -18.82
N GLY A 6 21.54 35.77 -18.45
CA GLY A 6 20.55 35.05 -19.31
C GLY A 6 21.15 33.67 -19.64
N ALA A 7 20.51 32.50 -19.55
CA ALA A 7 19.13 32.04 -19.74
C ALA A 7 18.92 30.74 -18.92
N HIS A 8 17.78 30.51 -18.26
CA HIS A 8 16.61 29.78 -18.78
C HIS A 8 16.89 28.52 -19.61
N GLY A 9 16.56 27.38 -19.01
CA GLY A 9 16.28 26.08 -19.63
C GLY A 9 16.11 25.09 -18.48
N GLY A 10 15.02 24.37 -18.30
CA GLY A 10 13.82 24.13 -19.06
C GLY A 10 13.14 22.97 -18.33
N ALA A 11 11.87 23.12 -18.03
CA ALA A 11 11.09 22.15 -17.28
C ALA A 11 11.05 20.80 -18.00
N HIS A 12 11.24 19.71 -17.25
CA HIS A 12 10.62 18.42 -17.53
C HIS A 12 10.05 17.85 -16.23
N GLY A 13 9.11 18.62 -15.64
CA GLY A 13 8.05 18.01 -14.83
C GLY A 13 7.10 17.34 -15.81
N GLY A 14 7.35 16.06 -16.11
CA GLY A 14 6.34 15.23 -16.75
C GLY A 14 5.24 15.00 -15.73
N ALA A 15 4.12 15.73 -15.88
CA ALA A 15 2.86 15.31 -15.31
C ALA A 15 2.52 13.98 -16.00
N HIS A 16 2.88 12.89 -15.35
CA HIS A 16 2.47 11.55 -15.75
C HIS A 16 1.42 11.11 -14.75
N ASP A 17 0.28 10.72 -15.29
CA ASP A 17 -0.97 10.53 -14.57
C ASP A 17 -0.78 9.58 -13.37
N ASP A 18 -1.32 9.98 -12.22
CA ASP A 18 -1.50 9.07 -11.09
C ASP A 18 -2.36 7.88 -11.55
N PRO A 19 -2.18 6.68 -10.95
CA PRO A 19 -3.04 5.55 -11.27
C PRO A 19 -4.51 5.96 -11.11
N GLU A 20 -5.29 5.73 -12.17
CA GLU A 20 -6.66 6.21 -12.28
C GLU A 20 -7.51 5.69 -11.11
N ALA A 21 -8.31 6.57 -10.53
CA ALA A 21 -9.17 6.23 -9.40
C ALA A 21 -10.16 5.12 -9.77
N ASP A 22 -10.47 4.23 -8.83
CA ASP A 22 -11.54 3.26 -9.04
C ASP A 22 -12.90 4.00 -9.07
N PRO A 23 -13.61 3.99 -10.22
CA PRO A 23 -14.87 4.73 -10.37
C PRO A 23 -15.98 4.23 -9.45
N ALA A 24 -15.84 3.04 -8.84
CA ALA A 24 -16.81 2.51 -7.86
C ALA A 24 -16.67 3.12 -6.46
N VAL A 25 -15.53 3.73 -6.12
CA VAL A 25 -15.22 4.20 -4.75
C VAL A 25 -14.94 5.69 -4.67
N GLY A 26 -14.39 6.27 -5.74
CA GLY A 26 -13.90 7.64 -5.71
C GLY A 26 -12.65 7.83 -4.83
N LEU A 27 -12.00 6.74 -4.38
CA LEU A 27 -10.66 6.77 -3.79
C LEU A 27 -9.63 6.45 -4.86
N ALA A 28 -8.67 7.35 -5.06
CA ALA A 28 -7.45 7.06 -5.78
C ALA A 28 -6.50 6.22 -4.90
N PRO A 29 -5.62 5.39 -5.50
CA PRO A 29 -4.58 4.66 -4.76
C PRO A 29 -3.75 5.54 -3.81
N ARG A 30 -3.45 6.77 -4.24
CA ARG A 30 -2.74 7.77 -3.43
C ARG A 30 -3.49 8.13 -2.15
N ASP A 31 -4.82 8.28 -2.21
CA ASP A 31 -5.65 8.71 -1.08
C ASP A 31 -5.54 7.76 0.11
N VAL A 32 -5.41 6.45 -0.14
CA VAL A 32 -5.23 5.42 0.90
C VAL A 32 -4.02 5.74 1.79
N ILE A 33 -2.91 6.16 1.18
CA ILE A 33 -1.65 6.43 1.88
C ILE A 33 -1.64 7.84 2.48
N GLU A 34 -2.23 8.82 1.79
CA GLU A 34 -2.32 10.20 2.28
C GLU A 34 -3.20 10.31 3.52
N ILE A 35 -4.36 9.63 3.54
CA ILE A 35 -5.22 9.56 4.72
C ILE A 35 -4.44 8.96 5.91
N ALA A 36 -3.71 7.86 5.70
CA ALA A 36 -2.89 7.27 6.76
C ALA A 36 -1.78 8.22 7.25
N LEU A 37 -1.15 8.99 6.36
CA LEU A 37 -0.16 10.01 6.72
C LEU A 37 -0.75 11.11 7.59
N ASP A 38 -1.95 11.59 7.26
CA ASP A 38 -2.63 12.67 8.00
C ASP A 38 -3.04 12.23 9.41
N HIS A 39 -3.37 10.94 9.58
CA HIS A 39 -3.77 10.38 10.86
C HIS A 39 -2.63 9.75 11.67
N THR A 40 -1.41 9.65 11.12
CA THR A 40 -0.26 9.12 11.87
C THR A 40 0.32 10.21 12.78
N PRO A 41 0.34 10.01 14.12
CA PRO A 41 0.84 11.03 15.05
C PRO A 41 2.32 11.32 14.83
N GLY A 42 2.78 12.51 15.28
CA GLY A 42 4.17 12.93 15.15
C GLY A 42 5.19 12.01 15.84
N SER A 43 4.76 11.23 16.85
CA SER A 43 5.58 10.19 17.48
C SER A 43 5.85 8.98 16.58
N GLY A 44 5.14 8.85 15.45
CA GLY A 44 5.29 7.78 14.47
C GLY A 44 6.14 8.16 13.25
N GLU A 45 7.21 8.93 13.42
CA GLU A 45 7.99 9.48 12.30
C GLU A 45 8.56 8.39 11.37
N ASP A 46 8.99 7.24 11.90
CA ASP A 46 9.47 6.14 11.06
C ASP A 46 8.37 5.56 10.16
N VAL A 47 7.14 5.47 10.68
CA VAL A 47 5.96 5.08 9.88
C VAL A 47 5.67 6.15 8.83
N ARG A 48 5.64 7.44 9.22
CA ARG A 48 5.42 8.55 8.28
C ARG A 48 6.46 8.58 7.16
N ARG A 49 7.72 8.24 7.46
CA ARG A 49 8.80 8.13 6.45
C ARG A 49 8.52 6.99 5.48
N GLY A 50 8.13 5.82 6.01
CA GLY A 50 7.73 4.68 5.17
C GLY A 50 6.53 5.00 4.28
N LEU A 51 5.50 5.67 4.80
CA LEU A 51 4.32 6.04 4.01
C LEU A 51 4.65 7.04 2.89
N ARG A 52 5.53 8.02 3.14
CA ARG A 52 6.05 8.90 2.07
C ARG A 52 6.80 8.10 1.00
N ARG A 53 7.60 7.10 1.40
CA ARG A 53 8.28 6.21 0.47
C ARG A 53 7.29 5.35 -0.33
N ALA A 54 6.21 4.90 0.31
CA ALA A 54 5.15 4.14 -0.34
C ALA A 54 4.47 4.95 -1.46
N LEU A 55 4.21 6.25 -1.24
CA LEU A 55 3.69 7.15 -2.28
C LEU A 55 4.61 7.21 -3.51
N ASP A 56 5.93 7.25 -3.31
CA ASP A 56 6.88 7.25 -4.42
C ASP A 56 6.87 5.94 -5.21
N LEU A 57 6.66 4.82 -4.51
CA LEU A 57 6.63 3.49 -5.09
C LEU A 57 5.31 3.17 -5.80
N LEU A 58 4.23 3.94 -5.62
CA LEU A 58 3.00 3.78 -6.42
C LEU A 58 3.24 3.97 -7.92
N ARG A 59 4.29 4.72 -8.28
CA ARG A 59 4.71 4.92 -9.68
C ARG A 59 5.41 3.70 -10.28
N ARG A 60 5.77 2.69 -9.47
CA ARG A 60 6.44 1.48 -9.93
C ARG A 60 5.40 0.48 -10.44
N THR A 61 5.54 0.09 -11.70
CA THR A 61 4.67 -0.89 -12.34
C THR A 61 5.45 -2.12 -12.76
N GLY A 62 4.82 -3.29 -12.70
CA GLY A 62 5.38 -4.54 -13.23
C GLY A 62 5.16 -5.72 -12.29
N PRO A 63 5.40 -6.95 -12.78
CA PRO A 63 5.16 -8.18 -12.01
C PRO A 63 6.03 -8.29 -10.75
N GLU A 64 7.16 -7.59 -10.73
CA GLU A 64 8.16 -7.63 -9.65
C GLU A 64 8.05 -6.44 -8.68
N ALA A 65 7.15 -5.48 -8.93
CA ALA A 65 7.06 -4.23 -8.16
C ALA A 65 6.86 -4.47 -6.65
N PHE A 66 6.13 -5.52 -6.27
CA PHE A 66 5.91 -5.86 -4.88
C PHE A 66 7.19 -6.29 -4.15
N ARG A 67 8.19 -6.86 -4.84
CA ARG A 67 9.46 -7.24 -4.22
C ARG A 67 10.31 -6.01 -3.91
N GLU A 68 10.34 -5.03 -4.82
CA GLU A 68 10.95 -3.73 -4.56
C GLU A 68 10.23 -3.03 -3.40
N ALA A 69 8.90 -3.02 -3.40
CA ALA A 69 8.13 -2.42 -2.31
C ALA A 69 8.41 -3.09 -0.96
N ALA A 70 8.41 -4.42 -0.89
CA ALA A 70 8.73 -5.17 0.32
C ALA A 70 10.15 -4.88 0.83
N HIS A 71 11.13 -4.77 -0.08
CA HIS A 71 12.51 -4.42 0.26
C HIS A 71 12.62 -3.00 0.85
N GLU A 72 11.94 -2.03 0.23
CA GLU A 72 12.04 -0.62 0.59
C GLU A 72 11.19 -0.23 1.80
N LEU A 73 10.04 -0.88 1.99
CA LEU A 73 9.03 -0.53 2.99
C LEU A 73 9.01 -1.47 4.19
N GLY A 74 9.62 -2.65 4.06
CA GLY A 74 9.57 -3.73 5.04
C GLY A 74 8.39 -4.67 4.79
N ASN A 75 8.57 -5.96 5.08
CA ASN A 75 7.55 -7.00 4.97
C ASN A 75 7.17 -7.59 6.34
N GLY A 76 7.39 -6.82 7.40
CA GLY A 76 7.09 -7.17 8.79
C GLY A 76 8.11 -8.09 9.47
N SER A 77 9.20 -8.49 8.79
CA SER A 77 10.26 -9.33 9.38
C SER A 77 10.90 -8.74 10.65
N ARG A 78 10.78 -7.43 10.88
CA ARG A 78 11.28 -6.72 12.07
C ARG A 78 10.23 -6.47 13.14
N ILE A 79 9.00 -6.99 12.98
CA ILE A 79 7.91 -6.94 13.98
C ILE A 79 7.69 -5.51 14.49
N SER A 80 7.51 -4.57 13.58
CA SER A 80 7.29 -3.16 13.93
C SER A 80 6.37 -2.49 12.93
N ALA A 81 5.58 -1.51 13.38
CA ALA A 81 4.68 -0.78 12.49
C ALA A 81 5.44 -0.12 11.32
N ALA A 82 6.66 0.38 11.55
CA ALA A 82 7.48 1.00 10.51
C ALA A 82 7.99 0.01 9.45
N ASP A 83 8.04 -1.29 9.77
CA ASP A 83 8.44 -2.37 8.86
C ASP A 83 7.24 -3.14 8.27
N THR A 84 6.01 -2.83 8.68
CA THR A 84 4.80 -3.57 8.29
C THR A 84 3.80 -2.67 7.58
N VAL A 85 3.42 -1.56 8.21
CA VAL A 85 2.29 -0.72 7.79
C VAL A 85 2.51 -0.07 6.42
N PRO A 86 3.69 0.52 6.11
CA PRO A 86 3.89 1.14 4.82
C PRO A 86 3.72 0.19 3.63
N PHE A 87 4.24 -1.04 3.74
CA PHE A 87 4.05 -2.06 2.71
C PHE A 87 2.58 -2.50 2.59
N CYS A 88 1.90 -2.74 3.71
CA CYS A 88 0.48 -3.12 3.68
C CYS A 88 -0.37 -2.07 2.95
N LEU A 89 -0.17 -0.78 3.25
CA LEU A 89 -0.92 0.29 2.61
C LEU A 89 -0.55 0.50 1.14
N TRP A 90 0.72 0.26 0.77
CA TRP A 90 1.12 0.21 -0.64
C TRP A 90 0.41 -0.93 -1.39
N VAL A 91 0.29 -2.12 -0.78
CA VAL A 91 -0.44 -3.26 -1.38
C VAL A 91 -1.92 -2.94 -1.55
N VAL A 92 -2.58 -2.38 -0.53
CA VAL A 92 -3.99 -1.96 -0.61
C VAL A 92 -4.19 -0.94 -1.74
N ALA A 93 -3.35 0.09 -1.79
CA ALA A 93 -3.43 1.13 -2.81
C ALA A 93 -3.25 0.56 -4.23
N THR A 94 -2.30 -0.37 -4.42
CA THR A 94 -1.96 -0.94 -5.74
C THR A 94 -2.96 -1.98 -6.23
N HIS A 95 -3.73 -2.58 -5.31
CA HIS A 95 -4.66 -3.68 -5.61
C HIS A 95 -6.08 -3.38 -5.13
N LEU A 96 -6.49 -2.11 -5.16
CA LEU A 96 -7.84 -1.68 -4.84
C LEU A 96 -8.83 -2.39 -5.78
N GLY A 97 -9.73 -3.21 -5.23
CA GLY A 97 -10.69 -4.01 -6.00
C GLY A 97 -10.22 -5.41 -6.41
N ASP A 98 -9.02 -5.85 -6.01
CA ASP A 98 -8.53 -7.22 -6.24
C ASP A 98 -8.01 -7.83 -4.94
N TYR A 99 -8.95 -8.23 -4.07
CA TYR A 99 -8.68 -8.85 -2.76
C TYR A 99 -7.73 -10.04 -2.87
N GLU A 100 -7.99 -10.95 -3.80
CA GLU A 100 -7.22 -12.17 -3.95
C GLU A 100 -5.76 -11.86 -4.30
N ARG A 101 -5.54 -10.98 -5.29
CA ARG A 101 -4.19 -10.58 -5.67
C ARG A 101 -3.47 -9.86 -4.54
N ALA A 102 -4.15 -8.96 -3.83
CA ALA A 102 -3.57 -8.22 -2.70
C ALA A 102 -3.04 -9.17 -1.61
N VAL A 103 -3.86 -10.13 -1.19
CA VAL A 103 -3.46 -11.12 -0.17
C VAL A 103 -2.35 -12.04 -0.68
N ARG A 104 -2.40 -12.46 -1.95
CA ARG A 104 -1.31 -13.27 -2.56
C ARG A 104 0.01 -12.52 -2.63
N VAL A 105 -0.02 -11.20 -2.84
CA VAL A 105 1.18 -10.34 -2.82
C VAL A 105 1.83 -10.33 -1.44
N CYS A 106 1.06 -10.26 -0.36
CA CYS A 106 1.59 -10.38 1.01
C CYS A 106 2.35 -11.70 1.21
N ALA A 107 1.75 -12.82 0.77
CA ALA A 107 2.40 -14.13 0.86
C ALA A 107 3.66 -14.24 -0.01
N ALA A 108 3.63 -13.68 -1.22
CA ALA A 108 4.79 -13.69 -2.12
C ALA A 108 5.94 -12.80 -1.62
N ALA A 109 5.65 -11.75 -0.87
CA ALA A 109 6.65 -10.85 -0.27
C ALA A 109 7.41 -11.49 0.90
N GLY A 110 6.89 -12.59 1.47
CA GLY A 110 7.48 -13.27 2.62
C GLY A 110 7.46 -12.42 3.90
N GLY A 111 8.39 -12.68 4.82
CA GLY A 111 8.42 -12.00 6.11
C GLY A 111 7.26 -12.43 7.02
N ASP A 112 6.61 -11.45 7.66
CA ASP A 112 5.45 -11.66 8.52
C ASP A 112 4.18 -11.70 7.65
N THR A 113 4.05 -12.81 6.93
CA THR A 113 3.01 -13.01 5.90
C THR A 113 1.61 -13.00 6.50
N ASP A 114 1.41 -13.60 7.67
CA ASP A 114 0.11 -13.66 8.33
C ASP A 114 -0.33 -12.27 8.79
N THR A 115 0.56 -11.48 9.42
CA THR A 115 0.22 -10.12 9.83
C THR A 115 -0.06 -9.22 8.64
N THR A 116 0.77 -9.26 7.60
CA THR A 116 0.58 -8.43 6.41
C THR A 116 -0.70 -8.80 5.65
N ALA A 117 -0.97 -10.09 5.47
CA ALA A 117 -2.21 -10.58 4.84
C ALA A 117 -3.46 -10.23 5.68
N ALA A 118 -3.38 -10.30 7.01
CA ALA A 118 -4.48 -9.95 7.90
C ALA A 118 -4.80 -8.45 7.84
N ILE A 119 -3.79 -7.58 7.82
CA ILE A 119 -3.99 -6.12 7.68
C ILE A 119 -4.60 -5.80 6.32
N VAL A 120 -4.00 -6.28 5.23
CA VAL A 120 -4.46 -6.00 3.86
C VAL A 120 -5.86 -6.56 3.63
N GLY A 121 -6.10 -7.82 4.02
CA GLY A 121 -7.39 -8.48 3.92
C GLY A 121 -8.46 -7.81 4.80
N GLY A 122 -8.11 -7.35 6.00
CA GLY A 122 -9.04 -6.61 6.86
C GLY A 122 -9.49 -5.28 6.26
N ILE A 123 -8.59 -4.56 5.59
CA ILE A 123 -8.92 -3.28 4.93
C ILE A 123 -9.78 -3.52 3.69
N LEU A 124 -9.36 -4.41 2.79
CA LEU A 124 -10.08 -4.68 1.54
C LEU A 124 -11.39 -5.45 1.78
N GLY A 125 -11.44 -6.29 2.82
CA GLY A 125 -12.58 -7.12 3.18
C GLY A 125 -13.85 -6.35 3.58
N VAL A 126 -13.73 -5.05 3.89
CA VAL A 126 -14.88 -4.16 4.11
C VAL A 126 -15.71 -4.00 2.83
N ARG A 127 -15.07 -4.10 1.67
CA ARG A 127 -15.68 -3.92 0.35
C ARG A 127 -15.79 -5.22 -0.42
N ASP A 128 -14.70 -5.98 -0.46
CA ASP A 128 -14.55 -7.13 -1.34
C ASP A 128 -14.60 -8.42 -0.51
N ALA A 129 -15.55 -9.30 -0.82
CA ALA A 129 -15.63 -10.59 -0.15
C ALA A 129 -14.41 -11.45 -0.49
N PRO A 130 -13.81 -12.18 0.48
CA PRO A 130 -12.79 -13.17 0.18
C PRO A 130 -13.32 -14.23 -0.80
N PRO A 131 -12.46 -14.84 -1.64
CA PRO A 131 -12.87 -15.91 -2.53
C PRO A 131 -13.57 -17.04 -1.76
N ALA A 132 -14.69 -17.54 -2.29
CA ALA A 132 -15.49 -18.59 -1.63
C ALA A 132 -14.64 -19.82 -1.26
N ALA A 133 -13.74 -20.25 -2.16
CA ALA A 133 -12.83 -21.36 -1.90
C ALA A 133 -11.89 -21.12 -0.70
N TRP A 134 -11.53 -19.87 -0.39
CA TRP A 134 -10.73 -19.54 0.79
C TRP A 134 -11.58 -19.60 2.07
N LEU A 135 -12.84 -19.18 1.98
CA LEU A 135 -13.80 -19.28 3.09
C LEU A 135 -14.20 -20.73 3.40
N GLU A 136 -14.14 -21.62 2.41
CA GLU A 136 -14.35 -23.06 2.58
C GLU A 136 -13.12 -23.76 3.15
N ALA A 137 -11.92 -23.28 2.80
CA ALA A 137 -10.65 -23.88 3.23
C ALA A 137 -10.18 -23.42 4.62
N ARG A 138 -10.72 -22.30 5.15
CA ARG A 138 -10.35 -21.80 6.48
C ARG A 138 -10.89 -22.73 7.58
N GLU A 139 -10.23 -22.70 8.73
CA GLU A 139 -10.77 -23.31 9.94
C GLU A 139 -12.16 -22.71 10.27
N PRO A 140 -13.12 -23.55 10.71
CA PRO A 140 -14.43 -23.05 11.08
C PRO A 140 -14.30 -22.00 12.18
N LEU A 141 -15.15 -20.98 12.12
CA LEU A 141 -15.22 -20.00 13.20
C LEU A 141 -15.65 -20.71 14.48
N PRO A 142 -15.11 -20.31 15.65
CA PRO A 142 -15.57 -20.85 16.91
C PRO A 142 -17.06 -20.63 17.10
N ASP A 143 -17.75 -21.59 17.70
CA ASP A 143 -19.21 -21.55 17.91
C ASP A 143 -19.69 -20.31 18.68
N TRP A 144 -18.82 -19.70 19.50
CA TRP A 144 -19.12 -18.49 20.26
C TRP A 144 -19.13 -17.21 19.42
N LEU A 145 -18.64 -17.22 18.18
CA LEU A 145 -18.61 -16.05 17.29
C LEU A 145 -19.91 -15.89 16.47
N GLY A 146 -20.78 -16.91 16.47
CA GLY A 146 -22.02 -16.95 15.68
C GLY A 146 -23.32 -17.03 16.51
N ALA A 147 -23.25 -16.79 17.83
CA ALA A 147 -24.37 -16.77 18.76
C ALA A 147 -24.92 -15.35 18.99
#